data_AF-A0A6N2ELI7-F1
#
_entry.id   AF-A0A6N2ELI7-F1
#
_cell.length_a   1.000
_cell.length_b   1.000
_cell.length_c   1.000
_cell.angle_alpha   90.00
_cell.angle_beta   90.00
_cell.angle_gamma   90.00
#
_symmetry.space_group_name_H-M   'P 1'
#
loop_
_entity.id
_entity.type
_entity.pdbx_description
1 polymer ?
#
loop_
_entity_poly.entity_id
_entity_poly.type
_entity_poly.pdbx_seq_one_letter_code
_entity_poly.pdbx_strand_id
1 'polypeptide(L)'
;MRTVPGKTVRRTRSGFTLIELLVVIAIIALLIGILLPALSSARGIARRVLDMSNKSQLATAMNTYSSAYEDRIPSFTWRPRMSGGGRPSWNGSDYADIRDRMNALNGTAHGSHNDAAALQAIDIMRRRTGNEQEQMPMIQSWIPHVWYSHLVKQDFLAARLPEKLVVSTADRHRLNWQRDAGRLYMEDFWAPFQPPPVGSLWRWIYSSSYLVVPASFDVNQSHGLREGPASNRVRGRMFQAQGSAANTIYVNEFNRLGGVRMSDVSFPTQKVYMYDEVDRHFARRDRYYAFPDSRVLLAMFDGSVTAERTDKTNPGWQPNAPQAPAPSRFNYVASMDPNRPWRPQVAEHETDMGTSLIAHYRWTRGGLKGIDVGGREISTGQPIN
;
A
#
# COMPACT_ATOMS: atom_id res chain seq x y z
N MET A 1 2.14 -36.54 89.08
CA MET A 1 2.55 -36.19 87.71
C MET A 1 1.79 -34.92 87.30
N ARG A 2 2.44 -33.74 87.30
CA ARG A 2 1.81 -32.44 87.00
C ARG A 2 2.11 -32.06 85.55
N THR A 3 1.08 -31.85 84.73
CA THR A 3 1.20 -31.36 83.35
C THR A 3 1.29 -29.83 83.34
N VAL A 4 2.25 -29.29 82.58
CA VAL A 4 2.47 -27.85 82.40
C VAL A 4 1.51 -27.33 81.30
N PRO A 5 0.79 -26.22 81.49
CA PRO A 5 -0.08 -25.67 80.46
C PRO A 5 0.74 -24.93 79.39
N GLY A 6 0.55 -25.31 78.13
CA GLY A 6 1.19 -24.66 76.98
C GLY A 6 0.69 -23.23 76.79
N LYS A 7 1.62 -22.28 76.72
CA LYS A 7 1.37 -20.85 76.52
C LYS A 7 0.90 -20.60 75.08
N THR A 8 -0.41 -20.43 74.86
CA THR A 8 -0.98 -20.06 73.55
C THR A 8 -0.65 -18.60 73.24
N VAL A 9 0.31 -18.38 72.34
CA VAL A 9 0.63 -17.04 71.81
C VAL A 9 -0.53 -16.60 70.92
N ARG A 10 -1.43 -15.73 71.42
CA ARG A 10 -2.40 -15.02 70.59
C ARG A 10 -1.62 -14.10 69.64
N ARG A 11 -1.52 -14.48 68.36
CA ARG A 11 -1.12 -13.54 67.31
C ARG A 11 -2.20 -12.46 67.24
N THR A 12 -1.89 -11.28 67.77
CA THR A 12 -2.65 -10.06 67.52
C THR A 12 -2.61 -9.81 66.01
N ARG A 13 -3.73 -10.03 65.32
CA ARG A 13 -3.87 -9.60 63.93
C ARG A 13 -3.95 -8.08 63.95
N SER A 14 -2.89 -7.41 63.48
CA SER A 14 -2.94 -5.98 63.20
C SER A 14 -3.95 -5.74 62.08
N GLY A 15 -5.09 -5.12 62.41
CA GLY A 15 -6.04 -4.67 61.41
C GLY A 15 -5.42 -3.53 60.59
N PHE A 16 -5.51 -3.61 59.27
CA PHE A 16 -5.07 -2.54 58.38
C PHE A 16 -5.98 -1.32 58.60
N THR A 17 -5.40 -0.14 58.81
CA THR A 17 -6.19 1.09 58.96
C THR A 17 -6.63 1.60 57.58
N LEU A 18 -7.76 2.30 57.53
CA LEU A 18 -8.28 2.90 56.29
C LEU A 18 -7.27 3.89 55.68
N ILE A 19 -6.51 4.60 56.52
CA ILE A 19 -5.49 5.56 56.11
C ILE A 19 -4.31 4.86 55.42
N GLU A 20 -3.82 3.74 55.97
CA GLU A 20 -2.73 2.96 55.35
C GLU A 20 -3.13 2.47 53.96
N LEU A 21 -4.36 1.99 53.80
CA LEU A 21 -4.87 1.56 52.50
C LEU A 21 -4.96 2.74 51.52
N LEU A 22 -5.44 3.89 51.99
CA LEU A 22 -5.63 5.09 51.16
C LEU A 22 -4.30 5.67 50.66
N VAL A 23 -3.26 5.67 51.49
CA VAL A 23 -1.92 6.11 51.08
C VAL A 23 -1.34 5.18 50.01
N VAL A 24 -1.50 3.87 50.16
CA VAL A 24 -0.99 2.89 49.19
C VAL A 24 -1.65 3.07 47.83
N ILE A 25 -2.98 3.19 47.77
CA ILE A 25 -3.67 3.42 46.49
C ILE A 25 -3.28 4.77 45.87
N ALA A 26 -3.05 5.81 46.69
CA ALA A 26 -2.60 7.12 46.20
C ALA A 26 -1.21 7.04 45.55
N ILE A 27 -0.27 6.33 46.17
CA ILE A 27 1.07 6.10 45.61
C ILE A 27 0.97 5.28 44.32
N ILE A 28 0.19 4.19 44.29
CA ILE A 28 0.00 3.38 43.07
C ILE A 28 -0.61 4.22 41.95
N ALA A 29 -1.64 5.01 42.24
CA ALA A 29 -2.28 5.88 41.26
C ALA A 29 -1.30 6.92 40.68
N LEU A 30 -0.46 7.53 41.52
CA LEU A 30 0.59 8.46 41.09
C LEU A 30 1.62 7.76 40.17
N LEU A 31 2.11 6.58 40.57
CA LEU A 31 3.08 5.82 39.79
C LEU A 31 2.50 5.41 38.41
N ILE A 32 1.26 4.92 38.38
CA ILE A 32 0.56 4.57 37.13
C ILE A 32 0.32 5.81 36.27
N GLY A 33 -0.03 6.95 36.88
CA GLY A 33 -0.25 8.22 36.19
C GLY A 33 0.98 8.69 35.41
N ILE A 34 2.18 8.46 35.94
CA ILE A 34 3.45 8.79 35.27
C ILE A 34 3.85 7.69 34.27
N LEU A 35 3.53 6.42 34.53
CA LEU A 35 3.95 5.29 33.70
C LEU A 35 3.13 5.11 32.42
N LEU A 36 1.81 5.37 32.46
CA LEU A 36 0.92 5.14 31.31
C LEU A 36 1.26 5.98 30.06
N PRO A 37 1.55 7.30 30.16
CA PRO A 37 1.96 8.10 29.01
C PRO A 37 3.26 7.59 28.38
N ALA A 38 4.24 7.24 29.22
CA ALA A 38 5.53 6.70 28.78
C ALA A 38 5.36 5.37 28.03
N LEU A 39 4.54 4.46 28.57
CA LEU A 39 4.26 3.16 27.94
C LEU A 39 3.51 3.31 26.61
N SER A 40 2.57 4.25 26.52
CA SER A 40 1.84 4.55 25.28
C SER A 40 2.79 5.04 24.17
N SER A 41 3.68 5.98 24.52
CA SER A 41 4.71 6.48 23.60
C SER A 41 5.66 5.36 23.15
N ALA A 42 6.15 4.55 24.09
CA ALA A 42 7.03 3.42 23.79
C ALA A 42 6.37 2.40 22.84
N ARG A 43 5.09 2.09 23.03
CA ARG A 43 4.32 1.22 22.12
C ARG A 43 4.18 1.83 20.72
N GLY A 44 3.97 3.14 20.62
CA GLY A 44 3.93 3.85 19.34
C GLY A 44 5.24 3.75 18.58
N ILE A 45 6.37 3.97 19.27
CA ILE A 45 7.72 3.82 18.69
C ILE A 45 7.96 2.37 18.27
N ALA A 46 7.62 1.38 19.11
CA ALA A 46 7.78 -0.03 18.78
C ALA A 46 7.01 -0.41 17.51
N ARG A 47 5.76 0.03 17.35
CA ARG A 47 4.98 -0.19 16.13
C ARG A 47 5.63 0.45 14.90
N ARG A 48 6.15 1.68 15.04
CA ARG A 48 6.88 2.35 13.96
C ARG A 48 8.12 1.56 13.53
N VAL A 49 8.91 1.08 14.50
CA VAL A 49 10.11 0.27 14.23
C VAL A 49 9.75 -1.03 13.53
N LEU A 50 8.67 -1.70 13.95
CA LEU A 50 8.16 -2.90 13.28
C LEU A 50 7.75 -2.59 11.84
N ASP A 51 7.05 -1.48 11.60
CA ASP A 51 6.66 -1.06 10.25
C ASP A 51 7.85 -0.69 9.35
N MET A 52 8.88 -0.07 9.92
CA MET A 52 10.14 0.18 9.21
C MET A 52 10.80 -1.15 8.83
N SER A 53 10.83 -2.11 9.75
CA SER A 53 11.35 -3.46 9.48
C SER A 53 10.53 -4.18 8.40
N ASN A 54 9.20 -4.13 8.46
CA ASN A 54 8.32 -4.72 7.45
C ASN A 54 8.62 -4.16 6.05
N LYS A 55 8.71 -2.84 5.92
CA LYS A 55 9.04 -2.18 4.65
C LYS A 55 10.45 -2.52 4.16
N SER A 56 11.45 -2.57 5.05
CA SER A 56 12.82 -2.96 4.71
C SER A 56 12.91 -4.40 4.22
N GLN A 57 12.19 -5.33 4.87
CA GLN A 57 12.07 -6.72 4.41
C GLN A 57 11.40 -6.82 3.04
N LEU A 58 10.31 -6.06 2.81
CA LEU A 58 9.62 -6.02 1.52
C LEU A 58 10.44 -5.39 0.39
N ALA A 59 11.34 -4.46 0.71
CA ALA A 59 12.27 -3.88 -0.25
C ALA A 59 13.46 -4.82 -0.51
N THR A 60 13.96 -5.51 0.51
CA THR A 60 14.95 -6.59 0.34
C THR A 60 14.40 -7.69 -0.56
N ALA A 61 13.16 -8.12 -0.34
CA ALA A 61 12.48 -9.10 -1.21
C ALA A 61 12.36 -8.62 -2.67
N MET A 62 12.21 -7.31 -2.89
CA MET A 62 12.22 -6.75 -4.24
C MET A 62 13.60 -6.86 -4.89
N ASN A 63 14.69 -6.60 -4.16
CA ASN A 63 16.05 -6.78 -4.69
C ASN A 63 16.34 -8.25 -5.02
N THR A 64 15.92 -9.18 -4.15
CA THR A 64 16.02 -10.62 -4.40
C THR A 64 15.24 -11.03 -5.65
N TYR A 65 14.01 -10.52 -5.81
CA TYR A 65 13.22 -10.78 -7.01
C TYR A 65 13.91 -10.24 -8.27
N SER A 66 14.41 -9.00 -8.22
CA SER A 66 15.10 -8.37 -9.36
C SER A 66 16.33 -9.19 -9.78
N SER A 67 17.12 -9.69 -8.83
CA SER A 67 18.23 -10.59 -9.12
C SER A 67 17.81 -11.92 -9.77
N ALA A 68 16.60 -12.41 -9.49
CA ALA A 68 16.10 -13.67 -10.03
C ALA A 68 15.38 -13.52 -11.40
N TYR A 69 14.86 -12.32 -11.71
CA TYR A 69 14.00 -12.07 -12.88
C TYR A 69 14.56 -11.00 -13.82
N GLU A 70 15.79 -11.18 -14.32
CA GLU A 70 16.41 -10.30 -15.33
C GLU A 70 16.37 -8.81 -14.95
N ASP A 71 16.69 -8.49 -13.70
CA ASP A 71 16.67 -7.14 -13.15
C ASP A 71 15.26 -6.52 -13.03
N ARG A 72 14.19 -7.25 -13.34
CA ARG A 72 12.82 -6.71 -13.30
C ARG A 72 12.34 -6.53 -11.87
N ILE A 73 11.64 -5.43 -11.61
CA ILE A 73 10.97 -5.25 -10.32
C ILE A 73 9.64 -6.03 -10.27
N PRO A 74 9.22 -6.47 -9.07
CA PRO A 74 7.96 -7.17 -8.89
C PRO A 74 6.78 -6.35 -9.42
N SER A 75 6.12 -6.89 -10.43
CA SER A 75 4.96 -6.30 -11.09
C SER A 75 4.12 -7.39 -11.74
N PHE A 76 2.84 -7.12 -11.97
CA PHE A 76 2.02 -8.02 -12.79
C PHE A 76 2.58 -7.99 -14.23
N THR A 77 2.88 -9.17 -14.75
CA THR A 77 3.57 -9.39 -16.04
C THR A 77 2.69 -10.07 -17.07
N TRP A 78 1.51 -10.55 -16.70
CA TRP A 78 0.59 -11.17 -17.67
C TRP A 78 0.17 -10.17 -18.73
N ARG A 79 0.25 -10.61 -20.00
CA ARG A 79 -0.09 -9.81 -21.18
C ARG A 79 -0.80 -10.69 -22.21
N PRO A 80 -1.90 -10.21 -22.80
CA PRO A 80 -2.58 -10.94 -23.85
C PRO A 80 -1.78 -10.86 -25.15
N ARG A 81 -2.11 -11.72 -26.11
CA ARG A 81 -1.56 -11.65 -27.46
C ARG A 81 -2.11 -10.40 -28.16
N MET A 82 -1.23 -9.54 -28.66
CA MET A 82 -1.65 -8.29 -29.34
C MET A 82 -2.03 -8.56 -30.80
N SER A 83 -2.96 -7.75 -31.34
CA SER A 83 -3.19 -7.68 -32.79
C SER A 83 -1.91 -7.22 -33.49
N GLY A 84 -1.37 -8.04 -34.40
CA GLY A 84 -0.08 -7.77 -35.06
C GLY A 84 1.09 -8.68 -34.67
N GLY A 85 0.87 -9.73 -33.87
CA GLY A 85 1.82 -10.85 -33.78
C GLY A 85 2.79 -10.89 -32.59
N GLY A 86 2.44 -10.27 -31.45
CA GLY A 86 3.22 -10.43 -30.21
C GLY A 86 3.04 -11.80 -29.56
N ARG A 87 4.06 -12.32 -28.86
CA ARG A 87 3.90 -13.50 -28.00
C ARG A 87 3.19 -13.11 -26.70
N PRO A 88 2.17 -13.88 -26.24
CA PRO A 88 1.61 -13.68 -24.90
C PRO A 88 2.68 -13.92 -23.82
N SER A 89 2.55 -13.24 -22.67
CA SER A 89 3.49 -13.35 -21.54
C SER A 89 2.91 -14.07 -20.32
N TRP A 90 1.75 -14.72 -20.45
CA TRP A 90 1.12 -15.49 -19.38
C TRP A 90 1.38 -17.00 -19.58
N ASN A 91 1.56 -17.73 -18.49
CA ASN A 91 1.97 -19.14 -18.51
C ASN A 91 0.81 -20.14 -18.51
N GLY A 92 -0.42 -19.71 -18.79
CA GLY A 92 -1.60 -20.54 -18.59
C GLY A 92 -1.98 -20.60 -17.10
N SER A 93 -3.22 -20.24 -16.79
CA SER A 93 -3.79 -20.48 -15.46
C SER A 93 -4.34 -21.91 -15.41
N ASP A 94 -4.34 -22.56 -14.24
CA ASP A 94 -5.05 -23.83 -14.05
C ASP A 94 -6.58 -23.63 -14.09
N TYR A 95 -7.06 -22.42 -13.83
CA TYR A 95 -8.47 -22.07 -13.81
C TYR A 95 -8.99 -21.77 -15.23
N ALA A 96 -9.98 -22.55 -15.68
CA ALA A 96 -10.54 -22.45 -17.04
C ALA A 96 -11.15 -21.08 -17.33
N ASP A 97 -11.90 -20.50 -16.39
CA ASP A 97 -12.49 -19.17 -16.52
C ASP A 97 -11.44 -18.07 -16.74
N ILE A 98 -10.32 -18.13 -16.01
CA ILE A 98 -9.19 -17.21 -16.20
C ILE A 98 -8.57 -17.40 -17.58
N ARG A 99 -8.37 -18.65 -18.03
CA ARG A 99 -7.85 -18.93 -19.38
C ARG A 99 -8.79 -18.39 -20.46
N ASP A 100 -10.08 -18.65 -20.36
CA ASP A 100 -11.07 -18.23 -21.34
C ASP A 100 -11.15 -16.71 -21.45
N ARG A 101 -11.13 -16.02 -20.30
CA ARG A 101 -11.12 -14.56 -20.30
C ARG A 101 -9.80 -13.99 -20.81
N MET A 102 -8.66 -14.60 -20.49
CA MET A 102 -7.38 -14.20 -21.05
C MET A 102 -7.34 -14.41 -22.58
N ASN A 103 -7.96 -15.48 -23.08
CA ASN A 103 -8.09 -15.73 -24.51
C ASN A 103 -9.02 -14.71 -25.18
N ALA A 104 -10.10 -14.29 -24.51
CA ALA A 104 -10.97 -13.22 -25.00
C ALA A 104 -10.27 -11.85 -25.09
N LEU A 105 -9.18 -11.64 -24.34
CA LEU A 105 -8.33 -10.45 -24.47
C LEU A 105 -7.36 -10.54 -25.66
N ASN A 106 -7.13 -11.71 -26.25
CA ASN A 106 -6.21 -11.85 -27.39
C ASN A 106 -6.74 -11.10 -28.61
N GLY A 107 -5.86 -10.36 -29.30
CA GLY A 107 -6.20 -9.52 -30.44
C GLY A 107 -6.73 -8.14 -30.06
N THR A 108 -6.87 -7.82 -28.78
CA THR A 108 -7.26 -6.47 -28.31
C THR A 108 -6.05 -5.52 -28.23
N ALA A 109 -6.31 -4.21 -28.14
CA ALA A 109 -5.28 -3.17 -27.95
C ALA A 109 -4.56 -3.29 -26.59
N HIS A 110 -3.44 -2.58 -26.36
CA HIS A 110 -2.63 -2.70 -25.12
C HIS A 110 -3.38 -2.35 -23.81
N GLY A 111 -4.58 -1.76 -23.88
CA GLY A 111 -5.41 -1.45 -22.70
C GLY A 111 -5.85 -2.67 -21.90
N SER A 112 -5.83 -3.84 -22.55
CA SER A 112 -6.09 -5.15 -21.93
C SER A 112 -4.99 -5.59 -20.95
N HIS A 113 -3.87 -4.87 -20.83
CA HIS A 113 -2.82 -5.20 -19.85
C HIS A 113 -3.29 -5.05 -18.42
N ASN A 114 -4.16 -4.07 -18.12
CA ASN A 114 -4.74 -3.94 -16.78
C ASN A 114 -5.69 -5.10 -16.47
N ASP A 115 -6.49 -5.53 -17.45
CA ASP A 115 -7.35 -6.71 -17.29
C ASP A 115 -6.52 -7.98 -17.11
N ALA A 116 -5.43 -8.15 -17.86
CA ALA A 116 -4.51 -9.27 -17.69
C ALA A 116 -3.82 -9.25 -16.30
N ALA A 117 -3.46 -8.08 -15.78
CA ALA A 117 -2.94 -7.93 -14.43
C ALA A 117 -4.00 -8.29 -13.37
N ALA A 118 -5.27 -7.90 -13.57
CA ALA A 118 -6.37 -8.29 -12.70
C ALA A 118 -6.59 -9.81 -12.69
N LEU A 119 -6.51 -10.45 -13.86
CA LEU A 119 -6.55 -11.91 -13.98
C LEU A 119 -5.38 -12.57 -13.27
N GLN A 120 -4.16 -12.05 -13.41
CA GLN A 120 -2.98 -12.56 -12.70
C GLN A 120 -3.14 -12.45 -11.18
N ALA A 121 -3.68 -11.34 -10.69
CA ALA A 121 -3.94 -11.17 -9.26
C ALA A 121 -4.93 -12.22 -8.75
N ILE A 122 -6.02 -12.47 -9.48
CA ILE A 122 -7.02 -13.51 -9.14
C ILE A 122 -6.38 -14.89 -9.12
N ASP A 123 -5.59 -15.22 -10.15
CA ASP A 123 -4.86 -16.48 -10.24
C ASP A 123 -3.95 -16.70 -9.03
N ILE A 124 -3.12 -15.71 -8.67
CA ILE A 124 -2.24 -15.77 -7.50
C ILE A 124 -3.05 -16.01 -6.23
N MET A 125 -4.14 -15.25 -6.03
CA MET A 125 -4.95 -15.40 -4.82
C MET A 125 -5.56 -16.80 -4.74
N ARG A 126 -6.23 -17.27 -5.80
CA ARG A 126 -6.86 -18.60 -5.82
C ARG A 126 -5.84 -19.72 -5.55
N ARG A 127 -4.68 -19.69 -6.23
CA ARG A 127 -3.62 -20.69 -6.02
C ARG A 127 -3.05 -20.69 -4.61
N ARG A 128 -2.87 -19.51 -4.01
CA ARG A 128 -2.21 -19.38 -2.69
C ARG A 128 -3.15 -19.54 -1.51
N THR A 129 -4.45 -19.39 -1.71
CA THR A 129 -5.45 -19.52 -0.65
C THR A 129 -6.16 -20.87 -0.71
N GLY A 130 -6.11 -21.56 -1.86
CA GLY A 130 -6.87 -22.78 -2.11
C GLY A 130 -8.35 -22.53 -2.40
N ASN A 131 -8.73 -21.29 -2.70
CA ASN A 131 -10.11 -20.93 -3.03
C ASN A 131 -10.35 -21.02 -4.55
N GLU A 132 -11.56 -21.41 -4.94
CA GLU A 132 -11.94 -21.60 -6.34
C GLU A 132 -12.83 -20.46 -6.88
N GLN A 133 -13.36 -20.62 -8.09
CA GLN A 133 -14.12 -19.59 -8.80
C GLN A 133 -15.41 -19.17 -8.09
N GLU A 134 -16.18 -20.12 -7.53
CA GLU A 134 -17.43 -19.83 -6.81
C GLU A 134 -17.20 -18.91 -5.62
N GLN A 135 -16.05 -19.08 -4.98
CA GLN A 135 -15.61 -18.24 -3.89
C GLN A 135 -15.03 -16.94 -4.44
N MET A 136 -14.11 -16.97 -5.41
CA MET A 136 -13.44 -15.77 -5.90
C MET A 136 -13.84 -15.39 -7.33
N PRO A 137 -15.05 -14.83 -7.58
CA PRO A 137 -15.46 -14.38 -8.90
C PRO A 137 -14.64 -13.18 -9.40
N MET A 138 -14.62 -12.96 -10.71
CA MET A 138 -13.83 -11.88 -11.28
C MET A 138 -14.37 -10.48 -10.92
N ILE A 139 -13.46 -9.56 -10.59
CA ILE A 139 -13.81 -8.16 -10.37
C ILE A 139 -13.73 -7.40 -11.71
N GLN A 140 -14.80 -6.69 -12.07
CA GLN A 140 -14.83 -5.82 -13.26
C GLN A 140 -14.18 -4.46 -12.98
N SER A 141 -13.52 -3.88 -13.99
CA SER A 141 -12.90 -2.54 -13.93
C SER A 141 -11.99 -2.33 -12.72
N TRP A 142 -11.13 -3.31 -12.45
CA TRP A 142 -10.25 -3.35 -11.28
C TRP A 142 -8.79 -3.05 -11.64
N ILE A 143 -8.14 -2.21 -10.84
CA ILE A 143 -6.71 -1.89 -10.96
C ILE A 143 -5.98 -2.53 -9.75
N PRO A 144 -5.43 -3.75 -9.90
CA PRO A 144 -4.78 -4.44 -8.78
C PRO A 144 -3.45 -3.79 -8.38
N HIS A 145 -2.83 -3.02 -9.29
CA HIS A 145 -1.51 -2.41 -9.09
C HIS A 145 -1.39 -1.53 -7.84
N VAL A 146 -2.49 -0.91 -7.39
CA VAL A 146 -2.45 0.03 -6.25
C VAL A 146 -2.29 -0.70 -4.93
N TRP A 147 -3.16 -1.68 -4.63
CA TRP A 147 -3.21 -2.34 -3.32
C TRP A 147 -2.71 -3.77 -3.31
N TYR A 148 -2.52 -4.39 -4.48
CA TYR A 148 -2.28 -5.83 -4.60
C TYR A 148 -0.94 -6.16 -5.28
N SER A 149 -0.10 -5.17 -5.59
CA SER A 149 1.23 -5.41 -6.18
C SER A 149 2.15 -6.27 -5.32
N HIS A 150 1.89 -6.35 -4.01
CA HIS A 150 2.60 -7.23 -3.10
C HIS A 150 2.32 -8.72 -3.38
N LEU A 151 1.20 -9.08 -4.01
CA LEU A 151 0.85 -10.46 -4.36
C LEU A 151 1.92 -11.11 -5.23
N VAL A 152 2.53 -10.37 -6.16
CA VAL A 152 3.59 -10.88 -7.03
C VAL A 152 4.82 -11.29 -6.21
N LYS A 153 5.16 -10.51 -5.18
CA LYS A 153 6.27 -10.83 -4.27
C LYS A 153 5.95 -12.05 -3.41
N GLN A 154 4.74 -12.13 -2.89
CA GLN A 154 4.31 -13.28 -2.09
C GLN A 154 4.25 -14.56 -2.91
N ASP A 155 3.81 -14.48 -4.17
CA ASP A 155 3.82 -15.62 -5.08
C ASP A 155 5.25 -16.09 -5.36
N PHE A 156 6.18 -15.17 -5.59
CA PHE A 156 7.60 -15.50 -5.72
C PHE A 156 8.19 -16.17 -4.47
N LEU A 157 7.90 -15.62 -3.28
CA LEU A 157 8.38 -16.15 -2.01
C LEU A 157 7.64 -17.44 -1.58
N ALA A 158 6.67 -17.90 -2.36
CA ALA A 158 5.76 -18.98 -1.99
C ALA A 158 5.09 -18.77 -0.62
N ALA A 159 4.84 -17.51 -0.26
CA ALA A 159 4.24 -17.12 1.02
C ALA A 159 2.74 -17.49 1.07
N ARG A 160 2.22 -17.69 2.29
CA ARG A 160 0.80 -18.05 2.48
C ARG A 160 -0.03 -16.77 2.56
N LEU A 161 -1.11 -16.69 1.80
CA LEU A 161 -2.03 -15.56 1.91
C LEU A 161 -3.09 -15.81 3.00
N PRO A 162 -3.45 -14.79 3.82
CA PRO A 162 -2.87 -13.44 3.91
C PRO A 162 -1.56 -13.38 4.73
N GLU A 163 -0.61 -12.53 4.33
CA GLU A 163 0.55 -12.20 5.17
C GLU A 163 0.40 -10.85 5.89
N LYS A 164 0.77 -10.83 7.17
CA LYS A 164 0.76 -9.58 7.97
C LYS A 164 1.88 -8.62 7.59
N LEU A 165 2.95 -9.12 6.97
CA LEU A 165 4.11 -8.32 6.57
C LEU A 165 3.74 -7.16 5.63
N VAL A 166 2.67 -7.29 4.86
CA VAL A 166 2.22 -6.26 3.89
C VAL A 166 1.24 -5.25 4.49
N VAL A 167 0.94 -5.37 5.78
CA VAL A 167 0.01 -4.49 6.49
C VAL A 167 0.75 -3.75 7.58
N SER A 168 0.46 -2.46 7.72
CA SER A 168 0.98 -1.64 8.81
C SER A 168 0.50 -2.20 10.14
N THR A 169 1.39 -2.27 11.12
CA THR A 169 1.07 -2.61 12.51
C THR A 169 0.07 -1.62 13.15
N ALA A 170 -0.11 -0.44 12.55
CA ALA A 170 -1.10 0.54 12.95
C ALA A 170 -2.42 0.46 12.14
N ASP A 171 -2.48 -0.30 11.05
CA ASP A 171 -3.68 -0.49 10.22
C ASP A 171 -4.59 -1.58 10.79
N ARG A 172 -5.36 -1.20 11.83
CA ARG A 172 -6.26 -2.11 12.54
C ARG A 172 -7.29 -2.76 11.63
N HIS A 173 -7.79 -2.04 10.62
CA HIS A 173 -8.83 -2.54 9.73
C HIS A 173 -8.31 -3.70 8.88
N ARG A 174 -7.20 -3.50 8.15
CA ARG A 174 -6.61 -4.57 7.33
C ARG A 174 -6.08 -5.72 8.18
N LEU A 175 -5.50 -5.45 9.35
CA LEU A 175 -5.06 -6.52 10.27
C LEU A 175 -6.21 -7.41 10.73
N ASN A 176 -7.38 -6.83 11.02
CA ASN A 176 -8.57 -7.59 11.38
C ASN A 176 -9.08 -8.42 10.19
N TRP A 177 -9.12 -7.83 8.98
CA TRP A 177 -9.53 -8.57 7.78
C TRP A 177 -8.64 -9.77 7.49
N GLN A 178 -7.33 -9.63 7.67
CA GLN A 178 -6.39 -10.73 7.48
C GLN A 178 -6.53 -11.82 8.56
N ARG A 179 -6.89 -11.44 9.79
CA ARG A 179 -7.09 -12.40 10.88
C ARG A 179 -8.33 -13.27 10.64
N ASP A 180 -9.41 -12.65 10.19
CA ASP A 180 -10.71 -13.31 10.04
C ASP A 180 -10.98 -13.73 8.59
N ALA A 181 -9.95 -13.75 7.74
CA ALA A 181 -10.09 -13.92 6.30
C ALA A 181 -10.96 -15.11 5.91
N GLY A 182 -10.69 -16.30 6.47
CA GLY A 182 -11.48 -17.51 6.19
C GLY A 182 -12.96 -17.39 6.58
N ARG A 183 -13.26 -16.76 7.72
CA ARG A 183 -14.63 -16.52 8.18
C ARG A 183 -15.34 -15.52 7.27
N LEU A 184 -14.68 -14.40 6.96
CA LEU A 184 -15.21 -13.38 6.06
C LEU A 184 -15.52 -14.00 4.70
N TYR A 185 -14.67 -14.90 4.19
CA TYR A 185 -14.97 -15.63 2.97
C TYR A 185 -16.21 -16.52 3.05
N MET A 186 -16.40 -17.25 4.15
CA MET A 186 -17.57 -18.11 4.35
C MET A 186 -18.88 -17.34 4.50
N GLU A 187 -18.82 -16.07 4.87
CA GLU A 187 -19.98 -15.18 5.00
C GLU A 187 -20.26 -14.38 3.70
N ASP A 188 -19.69 -14.78 2.56
CA ASP A 188 -19.72 -14.02 1.30
C ASP A 188 -19.20 -12.57 1.45
N PHE A 189 -18.30 -12.36 2.41
CA PHE A 189 -17.73 -11.06 2.72
C PHE A 189 -16.48 -10.82 1.86
N TRP A 190 -16.73 -10.54 0.58
CA TRP A 190 -15.71 -10.33 -0.44
C TRP A 190 -15.12 -8.92 -0.47
N ALA A 191 -15.66 -8.00 0.34
CA ALA A 191 -15.30 -6.59 0.29
C ALA A 191 -15.18 -5.97 1.69
N PRO A 192 -14.22 -5.06 1.91
CA PRO A 192 -14.23 -4.20 3.09
C PRO A 192 -15.43 -3.22 3.14
N PHE A 193 -16.30 -3.21 2.12
CA PHE A 193 -17.58 -2.50 2.10
C PHE A 193 -18.57 -3.09 1.08
N GLN A 194 -19.83 -3.29 1.50
CA GLN A 194 -21.03 -3.29 0.63
C GLN A 194 -21.88 -2.04 0.92
N PRO A 195 -21.93 -1.03 0.02
CA PRO A 195 -23.15 -0.30 -0.30
C PRO A 195 -23.92 -1.06 -1.41
N PRO A 196 -25.14 -0.64 -1.80
CA PRO A 196 -25.98 -1.38 -2.75
C PRO A 196 -25.26 -1.76 -4.06
N PRO A 197 -25.71 -2.82 -4.75
CA PRO A 197 -24.98 -3.53 -5.80
C PRO A 197 -24.93 -2.72 -7.10
N VAL A 198 -24.10 -1.69 -7.13
CA VAL A 198 -23.80 -0.91 -8.33
C VAL A 198 -22.30 -0.62 -8.39
N GLY A 199 -21.56 -1.48 -9.10
CA GLY A 199 -20.33 -1.09 -9.78
C GLY A 199 -18.96 -1.50 -9.19
N SER A 200 -17.94 -0.92 -9.83
CA SER A 200 -16.48 -1.20 -9.84
C SER A 200 -15.71 -1.09 -8.51
N LEU A 201 -16.39 -1.09 -7.36
CA LEU A 201 -15.80 -0.85 -6.04
C LEU A 201 -15.43 -2.12 -5.26
N TRP A 202 -15.67 -3.32 -5.81
CA TRP A 202 -15.37 -4.59 -5.13
C TRP A 202 -13.85 -4.78 -4.95
N ARG A 203 -13.42 -5.25 -3.77
CA ARG A 203 -11.99 -5.40 -3.43
C ARG A 203 -11.79 -6.57 -2.50
N TRP A 204 -10.89 -7.49 -2.83
CA TRP A 204 -10.54 -8.60 -1.94
C TRP A 204 -9.86 -8.14 -0.65
N ILE A 205 -10.06 -8.89 0.43
CA ILE A 205 -9.48 -8.58 1.76
C ILE A 205 -7.95 -8.69 1.83
N TYR A 206 -7.29 -9.23 0.80
CA TYR A 206 -5.83 -9.33 0.67
C TYR A 206 -5.14 -8.02 0.26
N SER A 207 -5.68 -6.86 0.63
CA SER A 207 -5.04 -5.58 0.29
C SER A 207 -3.86 -5.25 1.22
N SER A 208 -2.87 -4.53 0.70
CA SER A 208 -1.72 -4.04 1.47
C SER A 208 -1.95 -2.63 2.01
N SER A 209 -1.39 -2.33 3.19
CA SER A 209 -1.29 -0.94 3.69
C SER A 209 -0.22 -0.16 2.95
N TYR A 210 0.78 -0.86 2.44
CA TYR A 210 1.90 -0.27 1.73
C TYR A 210 1.61 -0.23 0.23
N LEU A 211 1.64 0.97 -0.33
CA LEU A 211 1.47 1.24 -1.75
C LEU A 211 2.83 1.24 -2.41
N VAL A 212 2.92 0.60 -3.57
CA VAL A 212 4.07 0.76 -4.46
C VAL A 212 3.76 1.91 -5.42
N VAL A 213 4.78 2.71 -5.74
CA VAL A 213 4.59 3.92 -6.56
C VAL A 213 4.08 3.58 -7.96
N PRO A 214 3.04 4.27 -8.48
CA PRO A 214 2.51 3.97 -9.81
C PRO A 214 3.54 3.99 -10.95
N ALA A 215 4.56 4.84 -10.88
CA ALA A 215 5.65 4.86 -11.87
C ALA A 215 6.37 3.52 -12.04
N SER A 216 6.33 2.64 -11.03
CA SER A 216 6.99 1.33 -11.08
C SER A 216 6.20 0.28 -11.87
N PHE A 217 4.95 0.56 -12.24
CA PHE A 217 4.13 -0.36 -13.03
C PHE A 217 4.07 0.00 -14.50
N ASP A 218 4.51 1.20 -14.89
CA ASP A 218 4.43 1.70 -16.25
C ASP A 218 5.82 1.71 -16.90
N VAL A 219 6.12 0.72 -17.75
CA VAL A 219 7.43 0.64 -18.43
C VAL A 219 7.65 1.81 -19.39
N ASN A 220 6.58 2.49 -19.83
CA ASN A 220 6.72 3.67 -20.68
C ASN A 220 7.29 4.89 -19.90
N GLN A 221 7.48 4.76 -18.58
CA GLN A 221 8.23 5.72 -17.75
C GLN A 221 9.74 5.47 -17.77
N SER A 222 10.19 4.24 -18.02
CA SER A 222 11.63 3.92 -18.04
C SER A 222 12.28 4.25 -19.39
N HIS A 223 11.52 4.09 -20.48
CA HIS A 223 11.91 4.58 -21.79
C HIS A 223 11.81 6.11 -21.82
N GLY A 224 12.94 6.79 -22.09
CA GLY A 224 12.97 8.25 -22.17
C GLY A 224 11.95 8.77 -23.20
N LEU A 225 11.43 9.98 -23.00
CA LEU A 225 10.51 10.65 -23.95
C LEU A 225 11.06 10.79 -25.38
N ARG A 226 12.33 10.46 -25.63
CA ARG A 226 13.05 10.70 -26.89
C ARG A 226 12.86 9.59 -27.93
N GLU A 227 12.40 8.40 -27.56
CA GLU A 227 12.34 7.27 -28.49
C GLU A 227 10.90 7.03 -28.98
N GLY A 228 10.63 7.42 -30.24
CA GLY A 228 9.37 7.21 -30.95
C GLY A 228 8.91 8.42 -31.76
N PRO A 229 7.98 8.32 -32.71
CA PRO A 229 7.39 9.46 -33.42
C PRO A 229 6.63 10.41 -32.46
N ALA A 230 6.58 11.72 -32.74
CA ALA A 230 5.96 12.73 -31.87
C ALA A 230 4.50 12.43 -31.48
N SER A 231 3.76 11.72 -32.33
CA SER A 231 2.39 11.27 -32.06
C SER A 231 2.29 10.15 -31.01
N ASN A 232 3.35 9.39 -30.74
CA ASN A 232 3.38 8.23 -29.84
C ASN A 232 4.13 8.46 -28.51
N ARG A 233 4.84 9.59 -28.35
CA ARG A 233 5.71 9.86 -27.17
C ARG A 233 4.97 10.06 -25.84
N VAL A 234 3.65 10.26 -25.88
CA VAL A 234 2.81 10.62 -24.72
C VAL A 234 1.59 9.71 -24.55
N ARG A 235 1.20 8.97 -25.60
CA ARG A 235 -0.10 8.28 -25.67
C ARG A 235 -0.22 7.02 -24.80
N GLY A 236 0.89 6.49 -24.28
CA GLY A 236 0.92 5.21 -23.56
C GLY A 236 1.25 5.28 -22.07
N ARG A 237 1.22 6.46 -21.44
CA ARG A 237 1.60 6.58 -20.03
C ARG A 237 0.41 6.52 -19.10
N MET A 238 0.57 5.82 -17.99
CA MET A 238 -0.44 5.74 -16.95
C MET A 238 -0.43 7.06 -16.21
N PHE A 239 -1.58 7.71 -16.05
CA PHE A 239 -1.64 9.04 -15.45
C PHE A 239 -2.86 9.22 -14.55
N GLN A 240 -2.82 10.28 -13.76
CA GLN A 240 -3.97 10.74 -13.00
C GLN A 240 -4.40 12.11 -13.55
N ALA A 241 -5.65 12.21 -13.99
CA ALA A 241 -6.19 13.46 -14.51
C ALA A 241 -6.24 14.53 -13.40
N GLN A 242 -5.99 15.81 -13.75
CA GLN A 242 -6.04 16.90 -12.77
C GLN A 242 -7.42 16.93 -12.09
N GLY A 243 -7.44 17.01 -10.76
CA GLY A 243 -8.68 17.08 -9.98
C GLY A 243 -9.49 15.78 -9.94
N SER A 244 -9.00 14.68 -10.50
CA SER A 244 -9.63 13.37 -10.29
C SER A 244 -9.46 12.89 -8.84
N ALA A 245 -10.31 11.94 -8.41
CA ALA A 245 -10.18 11.36 -7.07
C ALA A 245 -8.80 10.72 -6.88
N ALA A 246 -8.27 10.78 -5.65
CA ALA A 246 -6.93 10.34 -5.31
C ALA A 246 -6.61 8.87 -5.69
N ASN A 247 -7.63 8.03 -5.88
CA ASN A 247 -7.54 6.62 -6.25
C ASN A 247 -7.89 6.32 -7.71
N THR A 248 -8.22 7.35 -8.50
CA THR A 248 -8.48 7.20 -9.93
C THR A 248 -7.17 7.30 -10.68
N ILE A 249 -6.81 6.25 -11.40
CA ILE A 249 -5.65 6.20 -12.29
C ILE A 249 -6.14 5.73 -13.65
N TYR A 250 -5.76 6.46 -14.68
CA TYR A 250 -6.13 6.15 -16.06
C TYR A 250 -5.03 5.29 -16.70
N VAL A 251 -5.46 4.12 -17.16
CA VAL A 251 -4.69 3.22 -18.02
C VAL A 251 -5.34 3.29 -19.41
N ASN A 252 -4.60 3.74 -20.40
CA ASN A 252 -5.03 3.84 -21.79
C ASN A 252 -4.67 2.58 -22.59
N GLU A 253 -5.13 2.55 -23.84
CA GLU A 253 -4.94 1.41 -24.73
C GLU A 253 -3.51 1.18 -25.23
N PHE A 254 -2.57 2.06 -24.89
CA PHE A 254 -1.16 1.97 -25.27
C PHE A 254 -0.24 1.72 -24.06
N ASN A 255 -0.82 1.57 -22.87
CA ASN A 255 -0.07 1.31 -21.66
C ASN A 255 0.58 -0.07 -21.70
N ARG A 256 1.88 -0.10 -21.42
CA ARG A 256 2.61 -1.34 -21.20
C ARG A 256 2.92 -1.47 -19.72
N LEU A 257 2.09 -2.26 -19.04
CA LEU A 257 2.27 -2.51 -17.61
C LEU A 257 3.27 -3.64 -17.34
N GLY A 258 4.05 -3.47 -16.27
CA GLY A 258 5.07 -4.41 -15.78
C GLY A 258 6.36 -4.43 -16.58
N GLY A 259 7.37 -5.13 -16.05
CA GLY A 259 8.67 -5.32 -16.71
C GLY A 259 9.63 -4.12 -16.62
N VAL A 260 9.32 -3.15 -15.78
CA VAL A 260 10.29 -2.14 -15.31
C VAL A 260 11.49 -2.85 -14.69
N ARG A 261 12.69 -2.33 -14.94
CA ARG A 261 13.94 -2.85 -14.38
C ARG A 261 14.45 -1.97 -13.25
N MET A 262 15.20 -2.58 -12.34
CA MET A 262 15.87 -1.85 -11.27
C MET A 262 16.90 -0.87 -11.84
N SER A 263 17.56 -1.25 -12.94
CA SER A 263 18.47 -0.39 -13.71
C SER A 263 17.81 0.87 -14.31
N ASP A 264 16.48 0.90 -14.40
CA ASP A 264 15.76 2.07 -14.91
C ASP A 264 15.70 3.21 -13.89
N VAL A 265 16.02 2.94 -12.63
CA VAL A 265 16.01 3.89 -11.52
C VAL A 265 17.37 4.57 -11.38
N SER A 266 17.43 5.88 -11.65
CA SER A 266 18.71 6.62 -11.63
C SER A 266 19.17 7.03 -10.23
N PHE A 267 18.25 7.22 -9.29
CA PHE A 267 18.54 7.70 -7.94
C PHE A 267 17.92 6.79 -6.87
N PRO A 268 18.36 5.53 -6.74
CA PRO A 268 17.65 4.53 -5.92
C PRO A 268 17.55 4.88 -4.44
N THR A 269 18.48 5.68 -3.90
CA THR A 269 18.46 6.18 -2.50
C THR A 269 17.51 7.37 -2.30
N GLN A 270 17.09 8.04 -3.38
CA GLN A 270 16.26 9.25 -3.35
C GLN A 270 14.92 9.08 -4.08
N LYS A 271 14.70 7.90 -4.68
CA LYS A 271 13.49 7.52 -5.39
C LYS A 271 12.65 6.61 -4.49
N VAL A 272 11.41 7.02 -4.23
CA VAL A 272 10.49 6.23 -3.40
C VAL A 272 10.00 5.03 -4.21
N TYR A 273 10.11 3.84 -3.63
CA TYR A 273 9.53 2.61 -4.17
C TYR A 273 8.16 2.33 -3.54
N MET A 274 8.07 2.48 -2.21
CA MET A 274 6.90 2.09 -1.44
C MET A 274 6.63 3.05 -0.29
N TYR A 275 5.36 3.35 -0.02
CA TYR A 275 4.93 4.28 1.03
C TYR A 275 3.60 3.85 1.66
N ASP A 276 3.19 4.48 2.76
CA ASP A 276 1.88 4.25 3.38
C ASP A 276 0.83 5.20 2.81
N GLU A 277 -0.40 4.73 2.63
CA GLU A 277 -1.51 5.59 2.20
C GLU A 277 -1.83 6.69 3.24
N VAL A 278 -1.49 6.43 4.50
CA VAL A 278 -1.88 7.28 5.63
C VAL A 278 -0.69 7.46 6.60
N ASP A 279 -0.56 8.66 7.15
CA ASP A 279 0.27 8.93 8.32
C ASP A 279 -0.41 8.34 9.57
N ARG A 280 -0.01 7.10 9.89
CA ARG A 280 -0.52 6.31 11.02
C ARG A 280 0.34 6.43 12.28
N HIS A 281 1.58 6.88 12.13
CA HIS A 281 2.61 6.79 13.18
C HIS A 281 3.03 8.15 13.73
N PHE A 282 2.80 9.23 13.01
CA PHE A 282 3.28 10.56 13.38
C PHE A 282 2.13 11.53 13.64
N ALA A 283 1.00 11.37 12.95
CA ALA A 283 -0.20 12.12 13.23
C ALA A 283 -0.96 11.59 14.46
N ARG A 284 -1.62 12.48 15.21
CA ARG A 284 -2.47 12.11 16.37
C ARG A 284 -3.74 11.38 15.95
N ARG A 285 -4.25 11.68 14.76
CA ARG A 285 -5.32 10.98 14.06
C ARG A 285 -4.78 10.63 12.68
N ASP A 286 -5.19 9.48 12.14
CA ASP A 286 -4.84 9.04 10.80
C ASP A 286 -5.06 10.18 9.79
N ARG A 287 -4.03 10.52 9.01
CA ARG A 287 -4.07 11.59 8.01
C ARG A 287 -3.61 11.07 6.66
N TYR A 288 -4.21 11.53 5.56
CA TYR A 288 -3.79 11.09 4.24
C TYR A 288 -2.37 11.55 3.90
N TYR A 289 -1.53 10.69 3.31
CA TYR A 289 -0.09 10.98 3.14
C TYR A 289 0.20 12.28 2.37
N ALA A 290 -0.69 12.71 1.48
CA ALA A 290 -0.44 13.84 0.60
C ALA A 290 -0.69 15.22 1.24
N PHE A 291 -1.15 15.27 2.49
CA PHE A 291 -1.21 16.55 3.22
C PHE A 291 0.22 17.05 3.50
N PRO A 292 0.50 18.37 3.32
CA PRO A 292 1.86 18.91 3.41
C PRO A 292 2.61 18.61 4.72
N ASP A 293 1.89 18.56 5.84
CA ASP A 293 2.44 18.29 7.16
C ASP A 293 2.42 16.81 7.56
N SER A 294 1.88 15.93 6.73
CA SER A 294 1.94 14.48 6.94
C SER A 294 3.38 13.98 6.87
N ARG A 295 3.67 12.97 7.67
CA ARG A 295 4.93 12.25 7.61
C ARG A 295 4.65 10.77 7.47
N VAL A 296 5.24 10.11 6.48
CA VAL A 296 5.07 8.67 6.26
C VAL A 296 6.41 7.98 6.16
N LEU A 297 6.42 6.68 6.45
CA LEU A 297 7.60 5.84 6.23
C LEU A 297 7.71 5.54 4.73
N LEU A 298 8.81 5.96 4.13
CA LEU A 298 9.14 5.81 2.72
C LEU A 298 10.23 4.76 2.58
N ALA A 299 9.93 3.67 1.88
CA ALA A 299 10.93 2.72 1.42
C ALA A 299 11.44 3.15 0.05
N MET A 300 12.75 3.30 -0.06
CA MET A 300 13.44 3.69 -1.28
C MET A 300 13.78 2.45 -2.12
N PHE A 301 14.14 2.66 -3.38
CA PHE A 301 14.52 1.57 -4.27
C PHE A 301 15.79 0.84 -3.81
N ASP A 302 16.73 1.52 -3.14
CA ASP A 302 17.92 0.87 -2.56
C ASP A 302 17.62 -0.05 -1.35
N GLY A 303 16.38 -0.04 -0.84
CA GLY A 303 15.95 -0.81 0.32
C GLY A 303 16.02 -0.07 1.65
N SER A 304 16.54 1.17 1.66
CA SER A 304 16.52 2.03 2.85
C SER A 304 15.09 2.50 3.16
N VAL A 305 14.82 2.76 4.44
CA VAL A 305 13.52 3.28 4.90
C VAL A 305 13.75 4.55 5.70
N THR A 306 13.16 5.65 5.27
CA THR A 306 13.22 6.95 5.95
C THR A 306 11.82 7.50 6.24
N ALA A 307 11.73 8.51 7.09
CA ALA A 307 10.49 9.20 7.41
C ALA A 307 10.62 10.67 7.03
N GLU A 308 9.90 11.11 6.01
CA GLU A 308 9.96 12.49 5.53
C GLU A 308 8.60 13.15 5.57
N ARG A 309 8.59 14.46 5.82
CA ARG A 309 7.38 15.27 5.68
C ARG A 309 7.09 15.46 4.21
N THR A 310 5.82 15.35 3.82
CA THR A 310 5.40 15.44 2.42
C THR A 310 5.81 16.77 1.76
N ASP A 311 5.73 17.90 2.47
CA ASP A 311 6.19 19.21 1.98
C ASP A 311 7.71 19.34 1.79
N LYS A 312 8.51 18.37 2.26
CA LYS A 312 9.96 18.29 2.04
C LYS A 312 10.35 17.41 0.86
N THR A 313 9.37 16.91 0.12
CA THR A 313 9.58 16.01 -1.01
C THR A 313 9.19 16.70 -2.31
N ASN A 314 9.81 16.30 -3.42
CA ASN A 314 9.51 16.92 -4.71
C ASN A 314 8.07 16.62 -5.10
N PRO A 315 7.36 17.61 -5.67
CA PRO A 315 6.00 17.40 -6.10
C PRO A 315 5.99 16.50 -7.34
N GLY A 316 4.95 15.68 -7.43
CA GLY A 316 4.71 14.77 -8.54
C GLY A 316 4.12 15.49 -9.75
N TRP A 317 4.41 14.95 -10.92
CA TRP A 317 4.05 15.51 -12.22
C TRP A 317 3.17 14.56 -13.00
N GLN A 318 2.42 15.13 -13.93
CA GLN A 318 1.65 14.32 -14.86
C GLN A 318 2.60 13.65 -15.85
N PRO A 319 2.63 12.32 -15.93
CA PRO A 319 3.57 11.64 -16.82
C PRO A 319 3.29 11.88 -18.30
N ASN A 320 2.04 12.22 -18.66
CA ASN A 320 1.62 12.62 -20.00
C ASN A 320 1.77 14.13 -20.26
N ALA A 321 2.00 14.94 -19.23
CA ALA A 321 2.29 16.37 -19.34
C ALA A 321 3.43 16.79 -18.39
N PRO A 322 4.62 16.16 -18.48
CA PRO A 322 5.68 16.34 -17.48
C PRO A 322 6.37 17.71 -17.59
N GLN A 323 5.97 18.51 -18.59
CA GLN A 323 6.45 19.86 -18.87
C GLN A 323 5.55 20.94 -18.31
N ALA A 324 4.35 20.59 -17.85
CA ALA A 324 3.47 21.54 -17.17
C ALA A 324 4.26 22.27 -16.07
N PRO A 325 4.03 23.57 -15.83
CA PRO A 325 4.71 24.30 -14.76
C PRO A 325 4.08 24.02 -13.39
N ALA A 326 2.83 23.55 -13.35
CA ALA A 326 2.10 23.22 -12.14
C ALA A 326 2.13 21.70 -11.87
N PRO A 327 2.40 21.27 -10.63
CA PRO A 327 2.42 19.85 -10.31
C PRO A 327 1.05 19.20 -10.46
N SER A 328 1.04 17.87 -10.52
CA SER A 328 -0.20 17.10 -10.55
C SER A 328 -0.97 17.25 -9.24
N ARG A 329 -2.28 17.46 -9.34
CA ARG A 329 -3.19 17.56 -8.21
C ARG A 329 -4.33 16.55 -8.33
N PHE A 330 -4.76 16.03 -7.20
CA PHE A 330 -5.92 15.16 -7.11
C PHE A 330 -6.82 15.60 -5.96
N ASN A 331 -8.06 15.19 -6.02
CA ASN A 331 -9.03 15.44 -4.97
C ASN A 331 -8.99 14.28 -3.98
N TYR A 332 -8.66 14.59 -2.73
CA TYR A 332 -8.87 13.64 -1.66
C TYR A 332 -10.35 13.62 -1.29
N VAL A 333 -10.94 12.43 -1.32
CA VAL A 333 -12.31 12.19 -0.90
C VAL A 333 -12.22 11.16 0.21
N ALA A 334 -12.53 11.59 1.44
CA ALA A 334 -12.70 10.69 2.56
C ALA A 334 -13.81 9.66 2.24
N SER A 335 -13.80 8.51 2.91
CA SER A 335 -14.80 7.44 2.68
C SER A 335 -16.22 8.01 2.48
N MET A 336 -16.87 7.63 1.37
CA MET A 336 -18.23 8.07 1.05
C MET A 336 -19.26 7.63 2.10
N ASP A 337 -18.98 6.54 2.82
CA ASP A 337 -19.75 6.09 3.98
C ASP A 337 -18.96 6.38 5.29
N PRO A 338 -19.46 7.28 6.16
CA PRO A 338 -18.85 7.59 7.44
C PRO A 338 -19.02 6.48 8.50
N ASN A 339 -19.92 5.52 8.31
CA ASN A 339 -20.15 4.42 9.26
C ASN A 339 -19.31 3.18 8.93
N ARG A 340 -18.79 3.09 7.70
CA ARG A 340 -17.98 1.96 7.22
C ARG A 340 -16.75 2.44 6.46
N PRO A 341 -15.80 3.10 7.16
CA PRO A 341 -14.61 3.63 6.51
C PRO A 341 -13.71 2.50 6.01
N TRP A 342 -13.62 2.34 4.69
CA TRP A 342 -12.66 1.44 4.04
C TRP A 342 -11.30 2.13 3.81
N ARG A 343 -11.27 3.47 3.95
CA ARG A 343 -10.09 4.31 4.13
C ARG A 343 -10.15 4.92 5.52
N PRO A 344 -9.01 5.18 6.17
CA PRO A 344 -9.01 5.94 7.41
C PRO A 344 -9.76 7.26 7.26
N GLN A 345 -10.65 7.54 8.21
CA GLN A 345 -11.26 8.86 8.30
C GLN A 345 -10.20 9.83 8.77
N VAL A 346 -9.87 10.75 7.87
CA VAL A 346 -8.95 11.84 8.18
C VAL A 346 -9.67 12.90 9.01
N ALA A 347 -8.91 13.73 9.72
CA ALA A 347 -9.46 14.69 10.67
C ALA A 347 -10.45 15.69 10.05
N GLU A 348 -11.35 16.24 10.89
CA GLU A 348 -12.56 17.03 10.60
C GLU A 348 -12.38 18.31 9.75
N HIS A 349 -11.16 18.69 9.35
CA HIS A 349 -10.90 19.81 8.42
C HIS A 349 -10.48 19.36 7.02
N GLU A 350 -10.47 18.04 6.79
CA GLU A 350 -10.12 17.39 5.52
C GLU A 350 -11.33 16.63 4.94
N THR A 351 -12.51 16.83 5.54
CA THR A 351 -13.80 16.18 5.20
C THR A 351 -14.56 16.88 4.07
N ASP A 352 -14.08 18.02 3.59
CA ASP A 352 -14.63 18.66 2.39
C ASP A 352 -14.28 17.78 1.18
N MET A 353 -15.32 17.15 0.62
CA MET A 353 -15.23 16.49 -0.68
C MET A 353 -14.56 17.44 -1.66
N GLY A 354 -13.38 17.08 -2.16
CA GLY A 354 -12.69 17.90 -3.17
C GLY A 354 -11.50 18.71 -2.66
N THR A 355 -10.95 18.44 -1.46
CA THR A 355 -9.65 19.02 -1.08
C THR A 355 -8.59 18.64 -2.12
N SER A 356 -8.10 19.63 -2.85
CA SER A 356 -7.12 19.44 -3.93
C SER A 356 -5.70 19.40 -3.37
N LEU A 357 -5.10 18.21 -3.35
CA LEU A 357 -3.76 17.95 -2.85
C LEU A 357 -2.78 17.77 -4.00
N ILE A 358 -1.53 18.18 -3.79
CA ILE A 358 -0.43 17.90 -4.71
C ILE A 358 -0.08 16.41 -4.59
N ALA A 359 0.09 15.73 -5.71
CA ALA A 359 0.56 14.36 -5.68
C ALA A 359 2.05 14.33 -5.33
N HIS A 360 2.46 13.44 -4.43
CA HIS A 360 3.87 13.19 -4.12
C HIS A 360 4.19 11.71 -4.37
N TYR A 361 5.46 11.39 -4.65
CA TYR A 361 5.99 10.03 -4.85
C TYR A 361 5.49 9.26 -6.08
N ARG A 362 4.37 9.66 -6.70
CA ARG A 362 3.72 8.87 -7.76
C ARG A 362 4.50 8.87 -9.07
N TRP A 363 4.84 10.06 -9.56
CA TRP A 363 5.59 10.30 -10.79
C TRP A 363 6.40 11.59 -10.65
N THR A 364 7.70 11.55 -10.88
CA THR A 364 8.52 12.76 -11.08
C THR A 364 8.53 13.12 -12.58
N ARG A 365 8.97 14.32 -12.96
CA ARG A 365 9.13 14.69 -14.40
C ARG A 365 9.94 13.63 -15.13
N GLY A 366 11.06 13.21 -14.53
CA GLY A 366 11.92 12.15 -15.05
C GLY A 366 11.39 10.71 -14.94
N GLY A 367 10.16 10.48 -14.49
CA GLY A 367 9.65 9.12 -14.25
C GLY A 367 10.44 8.40 -13.16
N LEU A 368 11.09 7.28 -13.48
CA LEU A 368 11.99 6.56 -12.54
C LEU A 368 13.39 7.20 -12.43
N LYS A 369 13.70 8.15 -13.31
CA LYS A 369 14.98 8.86 -13.34
C LYS A 369 14.94 10.21 -12.61
N GLY A 370 13.81 10.55 -11.98
CA GLY A 370 13.71 11.75 -11.13
C GLY A 370 14.00 11.47 -9.66
N ILE A 371 13.97 12.52 -8.84
CA ILE A 371 14.26 12.48 -7.40
C ILE A 371 12.98 12.79 -6.64
N ASP A 372 12.60 11.96 -5.67
CA ASP A 372 11.46 12.22 -4.80
C ASP A 372 11.89 12.96 -3.51
N VAL A 373 13.06 12.64 -2.95
CA VAL A 373 13.51 13.12 -1.63
C VAL A 373 14.96 13.61 -1.64
N GLY A 374 15.26 14.67 -0.87
CA GLY A 374 16.64 15.05 -0.53
C GLY A 374 17.45 15.72 -1.65
N GLY A 375 16.80 16.11 -2.76
CA GLY A 375 17.43 16.79 -3.88
C GLY A 375 16.41 17.59 -4.68
N ARG A 376 16.89 18.43 -5.62
CA ARG A 376 16.01 19.18 -6.53
C ARG A 376 15.46 18.25 -7.61
N GLU A 377 14.26 18.54 -8.07
CA GLU A 377 13.66 17.86 -9.22
C GLU A 377 14.60 17.98 -10.44
N ILE A 378 14.98 16.84 -11.01
CA ILE A 378 15.86 16.79 -12.18
C ILE A 378 15.00 16.77 -13.43
N SER A 379 15.21 17.75 -14.31
CA SER A 379 14.72 17.67 -15.68
C SER A 379 15.60 16.70 -16.46
N THR A 380 15.10 15.51 -16.78
CA THR A 380 15.86 14.48 -17.51
C THR A 380 15.89 14.74 -19.02
N GLY A 381 15.96 16.01 -19.45
CA GLY A 381 15.96 16.39 -20.87
C GLY A 381 14.64 16.18 -21.60
N GLN A 382 13.53 16.10 -20.86
CA GLN A 382 12.19 16.19 -21.40
C GLN A 382 11.94 17.67 -21.81
N PRO A 383 11.43 17.97 -23.01
CA PRO A 383 11.53 19.31 -23.60
C PRO A 383 10.73 20.34 -22.81
N ILE A 384 11.43 21.28 -22.17
CA ILE A 384 10.86 22.48 -21.56
C ILE A 384 10.53 23.39 -22.75
N ASN A 385 9.24 23.60 -23.03
CA ASN A 385 8.85 24.68 -23.93
C ASN A 385 8.85 25.99 -23.17
#